data_AF-A0A7S1ZUT6-F1
#
_entry.id   AF-A0A7S1ZUT6-F1
#
_cell.length_a   1.000
_cell.length_b   1.000
_cell.length_c   1.000
_cell.angle_alpha   90.00
_cell.angle_beta   90.00
_cell.angle_gamma   90.00
#
_symmetry.space_group_name_H-M   'P 1'
#
loop_
_entity.id
_entity.type
_entity.pdbx_description
1 polymer ?
#
loop_
_entity_poly.entity_id
_entity_poly.type
_entity_poly.pdbx_seq_one_letter_code
_entity_poly.pdbx_strand_id
1 'polypeptide(L)'
;MMQTSQMQTTSPNNALQPPNNNRMTTILGTSLEIIIHELLYCRRIYPTESFTLQRYCGVQCHASRVPGVCEYVAETLSVAIPALCCGVADELALVVMCGGKTKEKNGRRRRSLVDENVVAAEQVLERFVFQFSLNHTVDIIENSTSSSAAALSQEHDNHKKR
;
A
#
# COMPACT_ATOMS: atom_id res chain seq x y z
N MET A 1 -19.46 59.66 -12.89
CA MET A 1 -18.65 58.77 -13.75
C MET A 1 -17.39 58.43 -12.95
N MET A 2 -17.43 57.48 -12.01
CA MET A 2 -17.11 56.05 -12.19
C MET A 2 -15.84 55.78 -12.99
N GLN A 3 -14.75 55.40 -12.31
CA GLN A 3 -14.13 54.08 -12.48
C GLN A 3 -13.10 53.82 -11.36
N THR A 4 -13.40 52.78 -10.57
CA THR A 4 -12.53 52.08 -9.63
C THR A 4 -11.65 51.08 -10.39
N SER A 5 -10.33 51.20 -10.32
CA SER A 5 -9.40 50.15 -10.76
C SER A 5 -8.93 49.35 -9.55
N GLN A 6 -9.29 48.06 -9.53
CA GLN A 6 -8.77 47.06 -8.59
C GLN A 6 -7.49 46.45 -9.17
N MET A 7 -6.39 46.44 -8.40
CA MET A 7 -5.23 45.61 -8.68
C MET A 7 -5.50 44.20 -8.14
N GLN A 8 -5.61 43.22 -9.04
CA GLN A 8 -5.66 41.80 -8.71
C GLN A 8 -4.25 41.26 -8.45
N THR A 9 -4.13 40.57 -7.32
CA THR A 9 -2.97 39.79 -6.88
C THR A 9 -2.79 38.54 -7.74
N THR A 10 -1.67 38.40 -8.44
CA THR A 10 -1.28 37.14 -9.08
C THR A 10 -0.53 36.26 -8.05
N SER A 11 -1.24 35.30 -7.45
CA SER A 11 -0.64 34.13 -6.82
C SER A 11 -0.49 33.02 -7.86
N PRO A 12 0.70 32.42 -8.06
CA PRO A 12 0.83 31.23 -8.89
C PRO A 12 0.21 30.04 -8.14
N ASN A 13 -0.83 29.49 -8.77
CA ASN A 13 -1.69 28.42 -8.33
C ASN A 13 -0.91 27.10 -8.24
N ASN A 14 -0.42 26.76 -7.05
CA ASN A 14 0.09 25.44 -6.72
C ASN A 14 -1.10 24.48 -6.57
N ALA A 15 -1.71 24.10 -7.70
CA ALA A 15 -2.76 23.08 -7.71
C ALA A 15 -2.08 21.72 -7.77
N LEU A 16 -1.80 21.19 -6.57
CA LEU A 16 -1.56 19.79 -6.27
C LEU A 16 -2.52 18.93 -7.11
N GLN A 17 -2.00 18.28 -8.16
CA GLN A 17 -2.78 17.32 -8.92
C GLN A 17 -3.25 16.22 -7.94
N PRO A 18 -4.55 15.84 -7.92
CA PRO A 18 -4.99 14.71 -7.12
C PRO A 18 -4.27 13.45 -7.63
N PRO A 19 -3.94 12.49 -6.74
CA PRO A 19 -3.23 11.29 -7.13
C PRO A 19 -4.03 10.60 -8.22
N ASN A 20 -3.41 10.51 -9.38
CA ASN A 20 -3.72 9.59 -10.46
C ASN A 20 -3.82 8.19 -9.82
N ASN A 21 -5.04 7.85 -9.37
CA ASN A 21 -5.39 6.59 -8.74
C ASN A 21 -5.17 5.50 -9.79
N ASN A 22 -3.94 5.00 -9.83
CA ASN A 22 -3.56 3.93 -10.71
C ASN A 22 -4.43 2.73 -10.31
N ARG A 23 -5.36 2.33 -11.19
CA ARG A 23 -6.38 1.31 -10.88
C ARG A 23 -5.75 0.02 -10.36
N MET A 24 -4.54 -0.28 -10.84
CA MET A 24 -3.72 -1.38 -10.36
C MET A 24 -3.36 -1.23 -8.87
N THR A 25 -2.90 -0.07 -8.43
CA THR A 25 -2.58 0.23 -7.03
C THR A 25 -3.79 0.02 -6.13
N THR A 26 -4.98 0.48 -6.55
CA THR A 26 -6.21 0.25 -5.78
C THR A 26 -6.53 -1.22 -5.66
N ILE A 27 -6.57 -1.96 -6.78
CA ILE A 27 -6.90 -3.39 -6.79
C ILE A 27 -5.89 -4.20 -5.97
N LEU A 28 -4.60 -3.89 -6.12
CA LEU A 28 -3.53 -4.56 -5.40
C LEU A 28 -3.62 -4.29 -3.90
N GLY A 29 -3.82 -3.03 -3.51
CA GLY A 29 -3.99 -2.62 -2.12
C GLY A 29 -5.17 -3.33 -1.45
N THR A 30 -6.37 -3.24 -2.05
CA THR A 30 -7.57 -3.87 -1.48
C THR A 30 -7.46 -5.40 -1.44
N SER A 31 -6.82 -6.01 -2.44
CA SER A 31 -6.63 -7.47 -2.45
C SER A 31 -5.67 -7.93 -1.36
N LEU A 32 -4.55 -7.23 -1.18
CA LEU A 32 -3.57 -7.57 -0.14
C LEU A 32 -4.12 -7.34 1.26
N GLU A 33 -4.87 -6.26 1.48
CA GLU A 33 -5.55 -6.01 2.75
C GLU A 33 -6.45 -7.18 3.15
N ILE A 34 -7.28 -7.64 2.21
CA ILE A 34 -8.22 -8.75 2.45
C ILE A 34 -7.48 -10.06 2.67
N ILE A 35 -6.44 -10.34 1.89
CA ILE A 35 -5.62 -11.54 2.08
C ILE A 35 -4.95 -11.54 3.46
N ILE A 36 -4.42 -10.40 3.91
CA ILE A 36 -3.83 -10.27 5.24
C ILE A 36 -4.88 -10.55 6.32
N HIS A 37 -6.06 -9.94 6.23
CA HIS A 37 -7.14 -10.22 7.20
C HIS A 37 -7.58 -11.69 7.20
N GLU A 38 -7.68 -12.32 6.02
CA GLU A 38 -8.02 -13.74 5.91
C GLU A 38 -6.94 -14.64 6.53
N LEU A 39 -5.66 -14.30 6.34
CA LEU A 39 -4.55 -15.03 6.97
C LEU A 39 -4.58 -14.90 8.49
N LEU A 40 -4.83 -13.70 9.02
CA LEU A 40 -4.97 -13.47 10.45
C LEU A 40 -6.11 -14.31 11.06
N TYR A 41 -7.23 -14.43 10.34
CA TYR A 41 -8.36 -15.27 10.72
C TYR A 41 -8.03 -16.77 10.64
N CYS A 42 -7.53 -17.25 9.49
CA CYS A 42 -7.23 -18.67 9.25
C CYS A 42 -6.19 -19.21 10.23
N ARG A 43 -5.17 -18.41 10.57
CA ARG A 43 -4.12 -18.79 11.52
C ARG A 43 -4.49 -18.56 12.98
N ARG A 44 -5.70 -18.06 13.24
CA ARG A 44 -6.21 -17.76 14.60
C ARG A 44 -5.23 -16.88 15.40
N ILE A 45 -4.56 -15.95 14.71
CA ILE A 45 -3.66 -14.97 15.35
C ILE A 45 -4.48 -14.03 16.24
N TYR A 46 -5.71 -13.74 15.80
CA TYR A 46 -6.73 -13.03 16.56
C TYR A 46 -7.96 -13.92 16.79
N PRO A 47 -8.73 -13.70 17.87
CA PRO A 47 -9.96 -14.45 18.13
C PRO A 47 -10.95 -14.33 16.97
N THR A 48 -11.62 -15.45 16.63
CA THR A 48 -12.53 -15.50 15.49
C THR A 48 -13.74 -14.58 15.65
N GLU A 49 -14.20 -14.30 16.88
CA GLU A 49 -15.28 -13.33 17.11
C GLU A 49 -14.91 -11.89 16.72
N SER A 50 -13.61 -11.59 16.63
CA SER A 50 -13.12 -10.26 16.25
C SER A 50 -13.22 -10.01 14.74
N PHE A 51 -13.62 -10.99 13.95
CA PHE A 51 -13.79 -10.87 12.50
C PHE A 51 -15.26 -10.80 12.12
N THR A 52 -15.55 -10.11 11.03
CA THR A 52 -16.86 -10.11 10.38
C THR A 52 -16.75 -10.76 9.01
N LEU A 53 -17.81 -11.44 8.59
CA LEU A 53 -17.91 -11.95 7.24
C LEU A 53 -18.16 -10.78 6.28
N GLN A 54 -17.41 -10.73 5.19
CA GLN A 54 -17.55 -9.78 4.09
C GLN A 54 -17.48 -10.54 2.76
N ARG A 55 -17.82 -9.88 1.66
CA ARG A 55 -17.67 -10.43 0.32
C ARG A 55 -16.77 -9.53 -0.51
N TYR A 56 -15.77 -10.09 -1.16
CA TYR A 56 -14.87 -9.40 -2.07
C TYR A 56 -14.66 -10.22 -3.34
N CYS A 57 -14.73 -9.57 -4.50
CA CYS A 57 -14.68 -10.24 -5.81
C CYS A 57 -15.61 -11.48 -5.92
N GLY A 58 -16.77 -11.44 -5.24
CA GLY A 58 -17.73 -12.54 -5.21
C GLY A 58 -17.42 -13.68 -4.22
N VAL A 59 -16.29 -13.64 -3.52
CA VAL A 59 -15.85 -14.65 -2.55
C VAL A 59 -16.13 -14.15 -1.12
N GLN A 60 -16.56 -15.05 -0.23
CA GLN A 60 -16.69 -14.74 1.19
C GLN A 60 -15.33 -14.71 1.86
N CYS A 61 -15.06 -13.65 2.64
CA CYS A 61 -13.81 -13.42 3.35
C CYS A 61 -14.10 -12.87 4.76
N HIS A 62 -13.08 -12.90 5.62
CA HIS A 62 -13.13 -12.42 7.00
C HIS A 62 -12.33 -11.12 7.11
N ALA A 63 -12.99 -10.05 7.57
CA ALA A 63 -12.37 -8.77 7.85
C ALA A 63 -12.26 -8.54 9.36
N SER A 64 -11.11 -8.07 9.84
CA SER A 64 -10.94 -7.75 11.27
C SER A 64 -11.82 -6.55 11.64
N ARG A 65 -12.37 -6.57 12.86
CA ARG A 65 -13.06 -5.43 13.47
C ARG A 65 -12.19 -4.72 14.52
N VAL A 66 -10.97 -5.18 14.75
CA VAL A 66 -10.05 -4.61 15.74
C VAL A 66 -9.40 -3.36 15.14
N PRO A 67 -9.70 -2.14 15.63
CA PRO A 67 -9.26 -0.90 14.97
C PRO A 67 -7.75 -0.83 14.79
N GLY A 68 -6.96 -1.17 15.82
CA GLY A 68 -5.50 -1.13 15.73
C GLY A 68 -4.91 -2.13 14.73
N VAL A 69 -5.61 -3.25 14.44
CA VAL A 69 -5.16 -4.18 13.38
C VAL A 69 -5.46 -3.59 12.02
N CYS A 70 -6.65 -3.04 11.83
CA CYS A 70 -7.05 -2.43 10.55
C CYS A 70 -6.17 -1.23 10.23
N GLU A 71 -5.92 -0.35 11.20
CA GLU A 71 -5.00 0.80 11.07
C GLU A 71 -3.58 0.35 10.71
N TYR A 72 -3.02 -0.62 11.44
CA TYR A 72 -1.68 -1.12 11.17
C TYR A 72 -1.55 -1.72 9.75
N VAL A 73 -2.52 -2.51 9.33
CA VAL A 73 -2.53 -3.10 7.98
C VAL A 73 -2.65 -2.00 6.92
N ALA A 74 -3.56 -1.04 7.10
CA ALA A 74 -3.74 0.07 6.18
C ALA A 74 -2.48 0.95 6.06
N GLU A 75 -1.85 1.30 7.18
CA GLU A 75 -0.59 2.06 7.22
C GLU A 75 0.53 1.30 6.53
N THR A 76 0.68 0.00 6.82
CA THR A 76 1.71 -0.84 6.19
C THR A 76 1.53 -0.88 4.67
N LEU A 77 0.31 -1.08 4.19
CA LEU A 77 0.01 -1.13 2.76
C LEU A 77 0.15 0.24 2.09
N SER A 78 -0.13 1.33 2.79
CA SER A 78 0.07 2.69 2.25
C SER A 78 1.51 2.97 1.81
N VAL A 79 2.48 2.31 2.47
CA VAL A 79 3.92 2.40 2.14
C VAL A 79 4.34 1.28 1.18
N ALA A 80 3.86 0.06 1.41
CA ALA A 80 4.29 -1.10 0.62
C ALA A 80 3.78 -1.04 -0.82
N ILE A 81 2.53 -0.65 -1.06
CA ILE A 81 1.92 -0.69 -2.40
C ILE A 81 2.65 0.24 -3.39
N PRO A 82 2.95 1.51 -3.07
CA PRO A 82 3.76 2.34 -3.95
C PRO A 82 5.15 1.75 -4.22
N ALA A 83 5.81 1.21 -3.19
CA ALA A 83 7.13 0.59 -3.34
C ALA A 83 7.09 -0.63 -4.28
N LEU A 84 6.06 -1.47 -4.16
CA LEU A 84 5.82 -2.59 -5.07
C LEU A 84 5.55 -2.08 -6.49
N CYS A 85 4.58 -1.16 -6.67
CA CYS A 85 4.20 -0.66 -7.99
C CYS A 85 5.32 0.07 -8.73
N CYS A 86 6.23 0.74 -8.02
CA CYS A 86 7.41 1.40 -8.60
C CYS A 86 8.61 0.46 -8.82
N GLY A 87 8.48 -0.83 -8.49
CA GLY A 87 9.57 -1.81 -8.61
C GLY A 87 10.72 -1.58 -7.62
N VAL A 88 10.47 -0.86 -6.52
CA VAL A 88 11.45 -0.68 -5.43
C VAL A 88 11.49 -1.92 -4.53
N ALA A 89 10.38 -2.65 -4.46
CA ALA A 89 10.26 -3.91 -3.74
C ALA A 89 9.65 -4.98 -4.64
N ASP A 90 10.19 -6.20 -4.56
CA ASP A 90 9.69 -7.37 -5.29
C ASP A 90 8.85 -8.31 -4.41
N GLU A 91 8.91 -8.12 -3.10
CA GLU A 91 8.35 -9.04 -2.11
C GLU A 91 7.66 -8.29 -0.97
N LEU A 92 6.48 -8.79 -0.57
CA LEU A 92 5.83 -8.45 0.69
C LEU A 92 5.69 -9.74 1.50
N ALA A 93 6.11 -9.73 2.77
CA ALA A 93 6.01 -10.89 3.63
C ALA A 93 5.23 -10.60 4.93
N LEU A 94 4.27 -11.47 5.25
CA LEU A 94 3.63 -11.54 6.56
C LEU A 94 4.36 -12.59 7.40
N VAL A 95 5.00 -12.16 8.49
CA VAL A 95 5.78 -13.04 9.37
C VAL A 95 5.04 -13.25 10.68
N VAL A 96 4.79 -14.51 11.04
CA VAL A 96 4.21 -14.89 12.32
C VAL A 96 5.33 -15.28 13.26
N MET A 97 5.40 -14.60 14.40
CA MET A 97 6.45 -14.81 15.40
C MET A 97 5.84 -15.25 16.73
N CYS A 98 6.52 -16.16 17.42
CA CYS A 98 6.21 -16.51 18.80
C CYS A 98 7.05 -15.62 19.72
N GLY A 99 6.38 -14.68 20.39
CA GLY A 99 6.98 -13.84 21.43
C GLY A 99 6.44 -14.22 22.80
N GLY A 100 7.20 -15.00 23.55
CA GLY A 100 6.87 -15.29 24.95
C GLY A 100 7.32 -14.13 25.84
N LYS A 101 6.39 -13.30 26.34
CA LYS A 101 6.70 -12.45 27.49
C LYS A 101 6.85 -13.35 28.71
N THR A 102 8.06 -13.75 29.05
CA THR A 102 8.36 -14.37 30.34
C THR A 102 7.98 -13.36 31.42
N LYS A 103 6.82 -13.54 32.05
CA LYS A 103 6.48 -12.77 33.24
C LYS A 103 7.43 -13.23 34.34
N GLU A 104 8.51 -12.47 34.56
CA GLU A 104 9.25 -12.55 35.82
C GLU A 104 8.25 -12.29 36.94
N LYS A 105 7.81 -13.36 37.61
CA LYS A 105 7.13 -13.27 38.90
C LYS A 105 8.20 -12.82 39.88
N ASN A 106 8.36 -11.50 40.04
CA ASN A 106 9.25 -10.93 41.04
C ASN A 106 8.64 -11.13 42.44
N GLY A 107 8.70 -12.38 42.90
CA GLY A 107 8.42 -12.80 44.26
C GLY A 107 9.61 -12.41 45.14
N ARG A 108 9.37 -11.42 45.99
CA ARG A 108 10.27 -10.94 47.04
C ARG A 108 11.14 -12.04 47.66
N ARG A 109 12.46 -11.77 47.69
CA ARG A 109 13.53 -12.29 48.58
C ARG A 109 14.24 -13.58 48.14
N ARG A 110 15.41 -13.44 47.51
CA ARG A 110 16.73 -13.85 48.06
C ARG A 110 17.87 -13.45 47.12
N ARG A 111 18.99 -13.00 47.71
CA ARG A 111 20.24 -12.62 47.02
C ARG A 111 20.91 -13.85 46.39
N SER A 112 21.20 -13.78 45.10
CA SER A 112 22.34 -14.41 44.40
C SER A 112 22.35 -13.80 42.98
N LEU A 113 23.22 -12.86 42.64
CA LEU A 113 24.48 -13.09 41.92
C LEU A 113 24.46 -14.36 41.06
N VAL A 114 24.13 -14.25 39.76
CA VAL A 114 25.01 -14.33 38.57
C VAL A 114 24.06 -14.34 37.34
N ASP A 115 24.46 -13.64 36.27
CA ASP A 115 23.77 -13.38 35.01
C ASP A 115 22.90 -14.52 34.44
N GLU A 116 21.65 -14.20 34.09
CA GLU A 116 21.02 -14.80 32.90
C GLU A 116 20.03 -13.80 32.29
N ASN A 117 20.54 -13.04 31.33
CA ASN A 117 19.77 -12.16 30.46
C ASN A 117 18.93 -13.06 29.52
N VAL A 118 17.80 -13.57 30.01
CA VAL A 118 16.85 -14.35 29.18
C VAL A 118 16.10 -13.37 28.28
N VAL A 119 16.80 -12.92 27.23
CA VAL A 119 16.17 -12.33 26.06
C VAL A 119 15.32 -13.46 25.49
N ALA A 120 14.00 -13.41 25.74
CA ALA A 120 13.08 -14.35 25.13
C ALA A 120 13.29 -14.27 23.61
N ALA A 121 13.90 -15.31 23.05
CA ALA A 121 14.23 -15.34 21.64
C ALA A 121 12.91 -15.33 20.87
N GLU A 122 12.64 -14.23 20.17
CA GLU A 122 11.53 -14.19 19.21
C GLU A 122 11.81 -15.24 18.14
N GLN A 123 10.94 -16.24 18.06
CA GLN A 123 11.07 -17.31 17.09
C GLN A 123 10.09 -17.07 15.95
N VAL A 124 10.58 -17.03 14.71
CA VAL A 124 9.72 -17.03 13.53
C VAL A 124 9.05 -18.40 13.42
N LEU A 125 7.72 -18.42 13.47
CA LEU A 125 6.92 -19.62 13.28
C LEU A 125 6.64 -19.85 11.80
N GLU A 126 6.16 -18.80 11.12
CA GLU A 126 5.66 -18.91 9.76
C GLU A 126 5.96 -17.64 8.96
N ARG A 127 6.09 -17.79 7.65
CA ARG A 127 6.28 -16.69 6.71
C ARG A 127 5.39 -16.90 5.49
N PHE A 128 4.52 -15.93 5.20
CA PHE A 128 3.72 -15.88 3.99
C PHE A 128 4.33 -14.85 3.06
N VAL A 129 4.89 -15.31 1.95
CA VAL A 129 5.60 -14.48 0.99
C VAL A 129 4.70 -14.21 -0.23
N PHE A 130 4.53 -12.95 -0.56
CA PHE A 130 3.89 -12.48 -1.79
C PHE A 130 4.98 -11.93 -2.69
N GLN A 131 5.30 -12.67 -3.75
CA GLN A 131 6.25 -12.25 -4.76
C GLN A 131 5.52 -11.53 -5.90
N PHE A 132 6.03 -10.39 -6.30
CA PHE A 132 5.50 -9.57 -7.38
C PHE A 132 6.49 -9.53 -8.53
N SER A 133 5.96 -9.61 -9.75
CA SER A 133 6.73 -9.46 -10.97
C SER A 133 5.99 -8.50 -11.87
N LEU A 134 6.31 -7.22 -11.75
CA LEU A 134 5.76 -6.17 -12.59
C LEU A 134 6.55 -6.17 -13.90
N ASN A 135 6.04 -6.90 -14.88
CA ASN A 135 6.56 -6.79 -16.24
C ASN A 135 6.26 -5.38 -16.74
N HIS A 136 7.32 -4.62 -17.07
CA HIS A 136 7.29 -3.21 -17.51
C HIS A 136 6.51 -2.96 -18.83
N THR A 137 5.72 -3.93 -19.31
CA THR A 137 5.08 -3.94 -20.63
C THR A 137 3.94 -2.92 -20.77
N VAL A 138 3.49 -2.28 -19.68
CA VAL A 138 2.32 -1.40 -19.68
C VAL A 138 2.64 0.03 -20.15
N ASP A 139 3.90 0.45 -20.21
CA ASP A 139 4.26 1.82 -20.63
C ASP A 139 4.27 2.04 -22.15
N ILE A 140 4.06 1.00 -22.97
CA ILE A 140 4.16 1.10 -24.45
C ILE A 140 2.88 1.65 -25.09
N ILE A 141 1.74 1.64 -24.39
CA ILE A 141 0.43 1.98 -25.00
C ILE A 141 0.10 3.47 -24.92
N GLU A 142 0.68 4.26 -24.01
CA GLU A 142 0.36 5.70 -23.92
C GLU A 142 1.24 6.61 -24.82
N ASN A 143 2.40 6.16 -25.27
CA ASN A 143 3.26 6.95 -26.17
C ASN A 143 3.00 6.74 -27.66
N SER A 144 2.16 5.78 -28.05
CA SER A 144 1.87 5.50 -29.46
C SER A 144 0.68 6.31 -30.02
N THR A 145 -0.13 6.94 -29.17
CA THR A 145 -1.26 7.81 -29.60
C THR A 145 -0.88 9.27 -29.80
N SER A 146 0.21 9.76 -29.18
CA SER A 146 0.66 11.15 -29.33
C SER A 146 1.50 11.41 -30.59
N SER A 147 2.06 10.38 -31.22
CA SER A 147 2.86 10.55 -32.46
C SER A 147 2.02 10.55 -33.75
N SER A 148 0.81 9.98 -33.74
CA SER A 148 -0.06 9.93 -34.92
C SER A 148 -0.78 11.26 -35.23
N ALA A 149 -0.93 12.16 -34.25
CA ALA A 149 -1.63 13.44 -34.45
C ALA A 149 -0.74 14.53 -35.10
N ALA A 150 0.59 14.40 -35.00
CA ALA A 150 1.53 15.36 -35.58
C ALA A 150 1.74 15.19 -37.09
N ALA A 151 1.42 14.01 -37.65
CA ALA A 151 1.64 13.70 -39.07
C ALA A 151 0.57 14.26 -40.02
N LEU A 152 -0.58 14.72 -39.51
CA LEU A 152 -1.71 15.18 -40.33
C LEU A 152 -1.76 16.70 -40.58
N SER A 153 -0.79 17.48 -40.09
CA SER A 153 -0.76 18.95 -40.25
C SER A 153 0.28 19.47 -41.24
N GLN A 154 1.01 18.62 -41.97
CA GLN A 154 2.04 19.07 -42.93
C GLN A 154 1.63 19.04 -44.41
N GLU A 155 0.42 18.61 -44.76
CA GLU A 155 0.07 18.36 -46.18
C GLU A 155 -0.75 19.46 -46.88
N HIS A 156 -1.02 20.59 -46.22
CA HIS A 156 -1.92 21.62 -46.79
C HIS A 156 -1.27 22.93 -47.30
N ASP A 157 0.07 23.04 -47.32
CA ASP A 157 0.74 24.33 -47.66
C ASP A 157 1.63 24.30 -48.91
N ASN A 158 1.41 23.36 -49.84
CA ASN A 158 2.22 23.23 -51.07
C ASN A 158 1.43 23.41 -52.38
N HIS A 159 0.34 24.19 -52.37
CA HIS A 159 -0.44 24.46 -53.58
C HIS A 159 -0.72 25.95 -53.83
N LYS A 160 0.28 26.81 -53.63
CA LYS A 160 0.23 28.19 -54.11
C LYS A 160 1.58 28.72 -54.58
N LYS A 161 2.11 28.15 -55.65
CA LYS A 161 3.09 28.81 -56.53
C LYS A 161 3.18 28.05 -57.86
N ARG A 162 2.34 28.44 -58.81
CA ARG A 162 2.61 28.35 -60.24
C ARG A 162 1.73 29.34 -60.98
#